data_AF-A0A4Q2KC44-F1
#
_entry.id   AF-A0A4Q2KC44-F1
#
_cell.length_a   1.000
_cell.length_b   1.000
_cell.length_c   1.000
_cell.angle_alpha   90.00
_cell.angle_beta   90.00
_cell.angle_gamma   90.00
#
_symmetry.space_group_name_H-M   'P 1'
#
loop_
_entity.id
_entity.type
_entity.pdbx_description
1 polymer ?
#
loop_
_entity_poly.entity_id
_entity_poly.type
_entity_poly.pdbx_seq_one_letter_code
_entity_poly.pdbx_strand_id
1 'polypeptide(L)'
;MTVNEYIRGNWKNSVRPGEPKGIPYPFNSPSCEQTSDVGFENFFYWDTYFINLGLLCDGMKEQALNNIKNMIFLIDEYGYMPNVATEGGDNRSQVPLFIPMCHAYWQESGDLNFIRGAFPAMEKEYSFWMRERMTPCGLNRYGNNAEPVTHSDFYKIVMHTRLGEDCEQKESDEILGSNLLSEAESGWDFTPRFGSHIEHYAPVDLNSLLYANERILAFFASLLDRKNTYREAADKRLELMRKYCTVNGVFYDYNFVYGECSPFVSTALLMPFLCGVSQDSAKAAQILKSLDSRYGIPATAKTDEFGKYQWCYPNIWPPLECFSVMALDRVGLKKEAKRQAEKYIALVDSCWKETGCLWEKYDCISGQKAFVHEYNESKMLGWTAGTYRVFERYLSSGNMIHVFTTEQTRIAI
;
A
#
# COMPACT_ATOMS: atom_id res chain seq x y z
N MET A 1 1.00 -4.64 -30.60
CA MET A 1 0.56 -4.91 -29.22
C MET A 1 0.76 -3.66 -28.42
N THR A 2 -0.26 -3.15 -27.74
CA THR A 2 -0.19 -2.03 -26.79
C THR A 2 0.02 -2.57 -25.37
N VAL A 3 0.38 -1.69 -24.41
CA VAL A 3 0.45 -2.08 -22.99
C VAL A 3 -0.90 -2.62 -22.49
N ASN A 4 -2.01 -2.04 -22.93
CA ASN A 4 -3.36 -2.52 -22.59
C ASN A 4 -3.61 -3.97 -23.06
N GLU A 5 -3.27 -4.27 -24.32
CA GLU A 5 -3.40 -5.61 -24.87
C GLU A 5 -2.48 -6.60 -24.14
N TYR A 6 -1.26 -6.15 -23.79
CA TYR A 6 -0.33 -6.95 -23.00
C TYR A 6 -0.90 -7.28 -21.62
N ILE A 7 -1.38 -6.28 -20.87
CA ILE A 7 -1.93 -6.49 -19.52
C ILE A 7 -3.12 -7.45 -19.56
N ARG A 8 -4.12 -7.16 -20.41
CA ARG A 8 -5.34 -7.99 -20.52
C ARG A 8 -5.03 -9.42 -20.95
N GLY A 9 -4.04 -9.60 -21.83
CA GLY A 9 -3.59 -10.92 -22.26
C GLY A 9 -2.85 -11.72 -21.18
N ASN A 10 -2.32 -11.05 -20.14
CA ASN A 10 -1.43 -11.64 -19.15
C ASN A 10 -2.03 -11.78 -17.73
N TRP A 11 -3.20 -11.21 -17.42
CA TRP A 11 -3.84 -11.44 -16.11
C TRP A 11 -3.94 -12.92 -15.77
N LYS A 12 -4.41 -13.75 -16.71
CA LYS A 12 -4.49 -15.21 -16.55
C LYS A 12 -3.13 -15.88 -16.33
N ASN A 13 -2.04 -15.31 -16.84
CA ASN A 13 -0.69 -15.84 -16.71
C ASN A 13 -0.09 -15.55 -15.33
N SER A 14 -0.63 -14.56 -14.61
CA SER A 14 -0.30 -14.31 -13.20
C SER A 14 -1.11 -15.17 -12.22
N VAL A 15 -2.10 -15.94 -12.69
CA VAL A 15 -2.90 -16.79 -11.81
C VAL A 15 -2.08 -18.04 -11.42
N ARG A 16 -2.18 -18.41 -10.14
CA ARG A 16 -1.55 -19.58 -9.52
C ARG A 16 -2.61 -20.40 -8.80
N PRO A 17 -2.47 -21.74 -8.74
CA PRO A 17 -3.33 -22.57 -7.92
C PRO A 17 -3.09 -22.26 -6.43
N GLY A 18 -4.16 -22.28 -5.62
CA GLY A 18 -4.06 -22.03 -4.18
C GLY A 18 -3.55 -23.22 -3.38
N GLU A 19 -4.02 -24.43 -3.68
CA GLU A 19 -3.73 -25.68 -2.93
C GLU A 19 -2.23 -25.95 -2.68
N PRO A 20 -1.29 -25.71 -3.62
CA PRO A 20 0.14 -25.89 -3.35
C PRO A 20 0.74 -24.87 -2.38
N LYS A 21 0.00 -23.81 -2.03
CA LYS A 21 0.42 -22.68 -1.18
C LYS A 21 -0.44 -22.57 0.09
N GLY A 22 -1.29 -23.55 0.37
CA GLY A 22 -2.10 -23.58 1.59
C GLY A 22 -3.27 -22.59 1.60
N ILE A 23 -3.73 -22.11 0.44
CA ILE A 23 -4.92 -21.24 0.33
C ILE A 23 -5.97 -21.83 -0.62
N PRO A 24 -7.28 -21.60 -0.39
CA PRO A 24 -8.34 -22.40 -1.04
C PRO A 24 -8.67 -22.03 -2.49
N TYR A 25 -8.38 -20.80 -2.94
CA TYR A 25 -8.78 -20.31 -4.27
C TYR A 25 -7.57 -19.98 -5.15
N PRO A 26 -7.71 -20.04 -6.49
CA PRO A 26 -6.69 -19.51 -7.39
C PRO A 26 -6.45 -18.03 -7.13
N PHE A 27 -5.19 -17.61 -7.12
CA PHE A 27 -4.80 -16.24 -6.79
C PHE A 27 -3.90 -15.64 -7.87
N ASN A 28 -3.83 -14.31 -7.92
CA ASN A 28 -2.85 -13.61 -8.76
C ASN A 28 -1.56 -13.34 -7.98
N SER A 29 -0.42 -13.74 -8.53
CA SER A 29 0.89 -13.35 -8.02
C SER A 29 1.36 -12.01 -8.62
N PRO A 30 2.27 -11.27 -7.96
CA PRO A 30 2.80 -10.01 -8.50
C PRO A 30 3.45 -10.16 -9.89
N SER A 31 4.11 -11.28 -10.17
CA SER A 31 4.69 -11.54 -11.50
C SER A 31 4.07 -12.74 -12.22
N CYS A 32 4.08 -12.68 -13.56
CA CYS A 32 3.76 -13.82 -14.44
C CYS A 32 4.90 -14.85 -14.48
N GLU A 33 6.14 -14.43 -14.24
CA GLU A 33 7.35 -15.23 -14.35
C GLU A 33 8.25 -15.00 -13.14
N GLN A 34 8.93 -16.05 -12.67
CA GLN A 34 9.95 -15.87 -11.64
C GLN A 34 11.20 -15.29 -12.28
N THR A 35 11.43 -13.99 -12.09
CA THR A 35 12.63 -13.31 -12.58
C THR A 35 13.50 -12.76 -11.44
N SER A 36 13.10 -12.99 -10.19
CA SER A 36 13.87 -12.59 -9.01
C SER A 36 13.85 -13.65 -7.93
N ASP A 37 14.82 -13.52 -7.04
CA ASP A 37 15.07 -14.42 -5.92
C ASP A 37 14.09 -14.19 -4.74
N VAL A 38 13.18 -13.20 -4.86
CA VAL A 38 12.29 -12.74 -3.77
C VAL A 38 10.92 -13.46 -3.77
N GLY A 39 10.69 -14.38 -4.71
CA GLY A 39 9.49 -15.24 -4.68
C GLY A 39 8.17 -14.54 -5.01
N PHE A 40 8.16 -13.64 -6.00
CA PHE A 40 6.96 -12.94 -6.49
C PHE A 40 5.92 -13.82 -7.22
N GLU A 41 5.97 -15.14 -7.01
CA GLU A 41 4.90 -16.10 -7.31
C GLU A 41 3.94 -16.34 -6.13
N ASN A 42 4.23 -15.80 -4.94
CA ASN A 42 3.40 -15.98 -3.75
C ASN A 42 2.26 -14.94 -3.68
N PHE A 43 1.31 -15.18 -2.77
CA PHE A 43 0.17 -14.30 -2.53
C PHE A 43 0.56 -13.24 -1.49
N PHE A 44 0.83 -12.01 -1.94
CA PHE A 44 1.20 -10.86 -1.10
C PHE A 44 -0.02 -9.99 -0.79
N TYR A 45 -0.06 -9.41 0.40
CA TYR A 45 -1.22 -8.69 0.87
C TYR A 45 -1.49 -7.41 0.07
N TRP A 46 -0.65 -6.38 0.20
CA TRP A 46 -0.98 -5.06 -0.36
C TRP A 46 -0.88 -5.02 -1.89
N ASP A 47 -0.03 -5.86 -2.51
CA ASP A 47 0.08 -6.04 -3.96
C ASP A 47 -1.28 -6.42 -4.55
N THR A 48 -1.97 -7.35 -3.88
CA THR A 48 -3.26 -7.87 -4.31
C THR A 48 -4.32 -6.78 -4.37
N TYR A 49 -4.23 -5.70 -3.58
CA TYR A 49 -5.15 -4.57 -3.69
C TYR A 49 -5.07 -3.93 -5.08
N PHE A 50 -3.86 -3.60 -5.55
CA PHE A 50 -3.67 -2.96 -6.85
C PHE A 50 -4.00 -3.93 -8.00
N ILE A 51 -3.65 -5.20 -7.85
CA ILE A 51 -4.07 -6.24 -8.80
C ILE A 51 -5.60 -6.28 -8.90
N ASN A 52 -6.31 -6.34 -7.77
CA ASN A 52 -7.76 -6.39 -7.74
C ASN A 52 -8.41 -5.15 -8.36
N LEU A 53 -7.86 -3.95 -8.14
CA LEU A 53 -8.34 -2.76 -8.84
C LEU A 53 -8.20 -2.89 -10.37
N GLY A 54 -7.07 -3.42 -10.84
CA GLY A 54 -6.85 -3.69 -12.26
C GLY A 54 -7.83 -4.73 -12.83
N LEU A 55 -8.02 -5.85 -12.13
CA LEU A 55 -8.98 -6.89 -12.49
C LEU A 55 -10.41 -6.35 -12.56
N LEU A 56 -10.81 -5.51 -11.60
CA LEU A 56 -12.13 -4.86 -11.62
C LEU A 56 -12.28 -3.91 -12.81
N CYS A 57 -11.24 -3.13 -13.15
CA CYS A 57 -11.24 -2.27 -14.35
C CYS A 57 -11.37 -3.06 -15.66
N ASP A 58 -10.90 -4.31 -15.69
CA ASP A 58 -11.01 -5.21 -16.84
C ASP A 58 -12.20 -6.19 -16.74
N GLY A 59 -13.10 -6.00 -15.76
CA GLY A 59 -14.32 -6.81 -15.61
C GLY A 59 -14.10 -8.23 -15.07
N MET A 60 -12.90 -8.56 -14.59
CA MET A 60 -12.52 -9.87 -14.05
C MET A 60 -12.96 -10.04 -12.58
N LYS A 61 -14.25 -9.80 -12.30
CA LYS A 61 -14.81 -9.76 -10.94
C LYS A 61 -14.68 -11.08 -10.19
N GLU A 62 -14.84 -12.21 -10.87
CA GLU A 62 -14.71 -13.54 -10.24
C GLU A 62 -13.31 -13.77 -9.67
N GLN A 63 -12.27 -13.42 -10.44
CA GLN A 63 -10.90 -13.58 -9.97
C GLN A 63 -10.56 -12.59 -8.84
N ALA A 64 -11.07 -11.35 -8.90
CA ALA A 64 -10.93 -10.41 -7.80
C ALA A 64 -11.57 -10.95 -6.50
N LEU A 65 -12.75 -11.60 -6.62
CA LEU A 65 -13.41 -12.26 -5.49
C LEU A 65 -12.60 -13.44 -4.95
N ASN A 66 -11.98 -14.26 -5.80
CA ASN A 66 -11.11 -15.36 -5.36
C ASN A 66 -9.96 -14.86 -4.49
N ASN A 67 -9.29 -13.78 -4.90
CA ASN A 67 -8.25 -13.14 -4.11
C ASN A 67 -8.77 -12.69 -2.74
N ILE A 68 -9.94 -12.05 -2.68
CA ILE A 68 -10.55 -11.61 -1.41
C ILE A 68 -10.90 -12.79 -0.51
N LYS A 69 -11.44 -13.88 -1.07
CA LYS A 69 -11.76 -15.09 -0.30
C LYS A 69 -10.53 -15.76 0.29
N ASN A 70 -9.39 -15.72 -0.41
CA ASN A 70 -8.11 -16.17 0.16
C ASN A 70 -7.68 -15.29 1.34
N MET A 71 -7.88 -13.97 1.27
CA MET A 71 -7.62 -13.09 2.42
C MET A 71 -8.53 -13.40 3.61
N ILE A 72 -9.83 -13.66 3.37
CA ILE A 72 -10.76 -14.10 4.42
C ILE A 72 -10.25 -15.37 5.09
N PHE A 73 -9.85 -16.37 4.32
CA PHE A 73 -9.30 -17.62 4.83
C PHE A 73 -8.07 -17.38 5.72
N LEU A 74 -7.10 -16.57 5.26
CA LEU A 74 -5.88 -16.27 6.00
C LEU A 74 -6.16 -15.45 7.28
N ILE A 75 -7.05 -14.46 7.20
CA ILE A 75 -7.49 -13.69 8.37
C ILE A 75 -8.19 -14.61 9.37
N ASP A 76 -8.97 -15.59 8.89
CA ASP A 76 -9.66 -16.52 9.76
C ASP A 76 -8.71 -17.43 10.52
N GLU A 77 -7.64 -17.89 9.85
CA GLU A 77 -6.60 -18.75 10.40
C GLU A 77 -5.66 -18.00 11.36
N TYR A 78 -5.09 -16.87 10.93
CA TYR A 78 -4.03 -16.18 11.66
C TYR A 78 -4.54 -15.04 12.56
N GLY A 79 -5.80 -14.62 12.39
CA GLY A 79 -6.35 -13.45 13.07
C GLY A 79 -6.08 -12.11 12.35
N TYR A 80 -5.32 -12.14 11.27
CA TYR A 80 -4.95 -10.99 10.44
C TYR A 80 -4.43 -11.47 9.08
N MET A 81 -4.29 -10.57 8.11
CA MET A 81 -3.71 -10.93 6.81
C MET A 81 -2.17 -10.88 6.91
N PRO A 82 -1.45 -12.00 6.75
CA PRO A 82 0.02 -12.00 6.77
C PRO A 82 0.59 -11.26 5.56
N ASN A 83 1.86 -10.86 5.63
CA ASN A 83 2.56 -10.21 4.51
C ASN A 83 2.46 -11.02 3.22
N VAL A 84 2.79 -12.31 3.35
CA VAL A 84 2.83 -13.26 2.25
C VAL A 84 2.30 -14.62 2.72
N ALA A 85 1.50 -15.28 1.89
CA ALA A 85 0.96 -16.61 2.19
C ALA A 85 2.00 -17.71 1.94
N THR A 86 3.02 -17.76 2.78
CA THR A 86 4.04 -18.83 2.83
C THR A 86 4.35 -19.19 4.28
N GLU A 87 4.95 -20.36 4.50
CA GLU A 87 5.50 -20.73 5.80
C GLU A 87 6.47 -19.64 6.31
N GLY A 88 6.27 -19.16 7.55
CA GLY A 88 7.04 -18.08 8.16
C GLY A 88 6.72 -16.67 7.64
N GLY A 89 5.79 -16.52 6.68
CA GLY A 89 5.30 -15.23 6.19
C GLY A 89 4.32 -14.53 7.15
N ASP A 90 3.89 -15.25 8.18
CA ASP A 90 2.97 -14.87 9.26
C ASP A 90 3.68 -14.29 10.49
N ASN A 91 4.94 -13.86 10.35
CA ASN A 91 5.61 -13.12 11.40
C ASN A 91 5.31 -11.61 11.38
N ARG A 92 4.55 -11.13 10.39
CA ARG A 92 4.08 -9.74 10.25
C ARG A 92 2.93 -9.64 9.25
N SER A 93 2.19 -8.54 9.30
CA SER A 93 1.13 -8.22 8.33
C SER A 93 1.71 -7.44 7.13
N GLN A 94 0.88 -6.67 6.45
CA GLN A 94 1.26 -5.60 5.52
C GLN A 94 0.24 -4.46 5.57
N VAL A 95 0.36 -3.45 4.71
CA VAL A 95 -0.56 -2.30 4.62
C VAL A 95 -2.04 -2.75 4.60
N PRO A 96 -2.90 -2.30 5.54
CA PRO A 96 -4.22 -2.88 5.79
C PRO A 96 -5.29 -2.50 4.76
N LEU A 97 -5.24 -3.15 3.60
CA LEU A 97 -6.06 -2.86 2.41
C LEU A 97 -7.21 -3.86 2.16
N PHE A 98 -7.41 -4.87 3.00
CA PHE A 98 -8.49 -5.85 2.85
C PHE A 98 -9.88 -5.20 2.94
N ILE A 99 -10.12 -4.33 3.93
CA ILE A 99 -11.38 -3.60 4.07
C ILE A 99 -11.66 -2.70 2.85
N PRO A 100 -10.70 -1.86 2.38
CA PRO A 100 -10.82 -1.13 1.12
C PRO A 100 -11.08 -2.06 -0.08
N MET A 101 -10.41 -3.20 -0.17
CA MET A 101 -10.59 -4.15 -1.27
C MET A 101 -12.01 -4.71 -1.32
N CYS A 102 -12.58 -5.06 -0.17
CA CYS A 102 -13.97 -5.50 -0.07
C CYS A 102 -14.93 -4.37 -0.44
N HIS A 103 -14.63 -3.13 -0.08
CA HIS A 103 -15.43 -1.97 -0.47
C HIS A 103 -15.38 -1.71 -1.97
N ALA A 104 -14.21 -1.79 -2.61
CA ALA A 104 -14.07 -1.68 -4.07
C ALA A 104 -14.88 -2.77 -4.80
N TYR A 105 -14.80 -4.02 -4.33
CA TYR A 105 -15.58 -5.11 -4.90
C TYR A 105 -17.09 -4.88 -4.76
N TRP A 106 -17.55 -4.41 -3.59
CA TRP A 106 -18.96 -4.11 -3.36
C TRP A 106 -19.45 -2.92 -4.18
N GLN A 107 -18.67 -1.86 -4.35
CA GLN A 107 -19.00 -0.72 -5.23
C GLN A 107 -19.25 -1.19 -6.68
N GLU A 108 -18.54 -2.21 -7.14
CA GLU A 108 -18.67 -2.76 -8.49
C GLU A 108 -19.73 -3.86 -8.62
N SER A 109 -20.06 -4.58 -7.55
CA SER A 109 -20.97 -5.74 -7.57
C SER A 109 -22.35 -5.49 -6.98
N GLY A 110 -22.46 -4.56 -6.02
CA GLY A 110 -23.65 -4.35 -5.19
C GLY A 110 -23.96 -5.51 -4.23
N ASP A 111 -23.09 -6.51 -4.12
CA ASP A 111 -23.39 -7.75 -3.40
C ASP A 111 -23.31 -7.60 -1.86
N LEU A 112 -24.46 -7.32 -1.23
CA LEU A 112 -24.56 -7.25 0.22
C LEU A 112 -24.44 -8.62 0.91
N ASN A 113 -24.67 -9.73 0.22
CA ASN A 113 -24.46 -11.06 0.81
C ASN A 113 -22.97 -11.34 0.96
N PHE A 114 -22.17 -10.97 -0.04
CA PHE A 114 -20.72 -10.97 0.07
C PHE A 114 -20.25 -10.12 1.26
N ILE A 115 -20.72 -8.87 1.38
CA ILE A 115 -20.35 -8.01 2.52
C ILE A 115 -20.75 -8.64 3.85
N ARG A 116 -21.95 -9.23 3.96
CA ARG A 116 -22.38 -9.93 5.19
C ARG A 116 -21.47 -11.09 5.55
N GLY A 117 -20.96 -11.83 4.57
CA GLY A 117 -20.02 -12.94 4.77
C GLY A 117 -18.61 -12.49 5.09
N ALA A 118 -18.14 -11.38 4.50
CA ALA A 118 -16.79 -10.85 4.70
C ALA A 118 -16.64 -10.01 5.98
N PHE A 119 -17.74 -9.43 6.50
CA PHE A 119 -17.71 -8.52 7.65
C PHE A 119 -17.00 -9.08 8.89
N PRO A 120 -17.20 -10.34 9.32
CA PRO A 120 -16.47 -10.90 10.46
C PRO A 120 -14.94 -10.89 10.27
N ALA A 121 -14.44 -11.16 9.07
CA ALA A 121 -13.02 -11.08 8.77
C ALA A 121 -12.53 -9.62 8.83
N MET A 122 -13.34 -8.65 8.38
CA MET A 122 -13.02 -7.23 8.50
C MET A 122 -12.87 -6.79 9.96
N GLU A 123 -13.79 -7.22 10.82
CA GLU A 123 -13.72 -6.94 12.26
C GLU A 123 -12.52 -7.62 12.91
N LYS A 124 -12.22 -8.86 12.52
CA LYS A 124 -11.10 -9.65 13.03
C LYS A 124 -9.76 -8.97 12.72
N GLU A 125 -9.54 -8.59 11.47
CA GLU A 125 -8.32 -7.89 11.08
C GLU A 125 -8.22 -6.51 11.75
N TYR A 126 -9.28 -5.71 11.77
CA TYR A 126 -9.27 -4.42 12.48
C TYR A 126 -8.91 -4.59 13.96
N SER A 127 -9.43 -5.64 14.60
CA SER A 127 -9.12 -5.98 16.00
C SER A 127 -7.66 -6.34 16.20
N PHE A 128 -7.00 -7.00 15.24
CA PHE A 128 -5.56 -7.23 15.27
C PHE A 128 -4.79 -5.90 15.34
N TRP A 129 -5.09 -4.94 14.46
CA TRP A 129 -4.42 -3.63 14.49
C TRP A 129 -4.62 -2.92 15.82
N MET A 130 -5.84 -2.96 16.39
CA MET A 130 -6.12 -2.29 17.67
C MET A 130 -5.45 -2.98 18.86
N ARG A 131 -5.16 -4.27 18.77
CA ARG A 131 -4.54 -5.05 19.86
C ARG A 131 -3.02 -5.06 19.79
N GLU A 132 -2.48 -5.38 18.61
CA GLU A 132 -1.05 -5.72 18.44
C GLU A 132 -0.21 -4.55 17.90
N ARG A 133 -0.85 -3.48 17.44
CA ARG A 133 -0.17 -2.33 16.79
C ARG A 133 -0.45 -0.99 17.47
N MET A 134 -1.03 -1.01 18.67
CA MET A 134 -1.34 0.20 19.43
C MET A 134 -0.08 0.75 20.15
N THR A 135 0.20 2.05 20.00
CA THR A 135 1.25 2.80 20.72
C THR A 135 0.72 3.57 21.95
N PRO A 136 1.59 4.03 22.88
CA PRO A 136 1.16 4.81 24.04
C PRO A 136 0.40 6.11 23.70
N CYS A 137 0.54 6.66 22.49
CA CYS A 137 -0.13 7.92 22.11
C CYS A 137 -1.59 7.72 21.64
N GLY A 138 -2.10 6.50 21.56
CA GLY A 138 -3.46 6.21 21.08
C GLY A 138 -3.57 5.99 19.56
N LEU A 139 -2.46 6.09 18.82
CA LEU A 139 -2.35 5.80 17.38
C LEU A 139 -1.55 4.52 17.11
N ASN A 140 -1.63 4.00 15.90
CA ASN A 140 -1.00 2.73 15.54
C ASN A 140 0.39 2.90 14.93
N ARG A 141 1.25 1.89 15.12
CA ARG A 141 2.56 1.74 14.47
C ARG A 141 2.59 0.51 13.57
N TYR A 142 3.53 0.45 12.64
CA TYR A 142 3.93 -0.84 12.08
C TYR A 142 4.78 -1.61 13.09
N GLY A 143 4.74 -2.93 13.02
CA GLY A 143 5.40 -3.83 13.96
C GLY A 143 5.66 -5.20 13.35
N ASN A 144 6.13 -6.14 14.16
CA ASN A 144 6.24 -7.55 13.78
C ASN A 144 5.89 -8.44 14.99
N ASN A 145 5.64 -9.71 14.71
CA ASN A 145 5.32 -10.76 15.67
C ASN A 145 6.41 -11.85 15.67
N ALA A 146 7.62 -11.54 15.19
CA ALA A 146 8.71 -12.50 15.06
C ALA A 146 9.44 -12.72 16.40
N GLU A 147 10.04 -13.90 16.56
CA GLU A 147 10.88 -14.21 17.72
C GLU A 147 12.24 -13.46 17.64
N PRO A 148 12.90 -13.16 18.78
CA PRO A 148 14.17 -12.43 18.80
C PRO A 148 15.28 -13.00 17.91
N VAL A 149 15.33 -14.33 17.75
CA VAL A 149 16.30 -14.98 16.86
C VAL A 149 16.08 -14.58 15.40
N THR A 150 14.80 -14.49 14.99
CA THR A 150 14.42 -14.06 13.64
C THR A 150 14.80 -12.60 13.40
N HIS A 151 14.77 -11.75 14.42
CA HIS A 151 15.23 -10.36 14.29
C HIS A 151 16.70 -10.31 13.91
N SER A 152 17.55 -10.97 14.69
CA SER A 152 19.01 -11.01 14.44
C SER A 152 19.35 -11.63 13.09
N ASP A 153 18.65 -12.70 12.69
CA ASP A 153 18.88 -13.35 11.40
C ASP A 153 18.43 -12.46 10.23
N PHE A 154 17.28 -11.80 10.36
CA PHE A 154 16.79 -10.88 9.34
C PHE A 154 17.72 -9.68 9.16
N TYR A 155 18.23 -9.13 10.26
CA TYR A 155 19.23 -8.06 10.24
C TYR A 155 20.46 -8.45 9.41
N LYS A 156 21.07 -9.59 9.73
CA LYS A 156 22.25 -10.10 9.02
C LYS A 156 21.97 -10.32 7.54
N ILE A 157 20.82 -10.91 7.20
CA ILE A 157 20.43 -11.13 5.80
C ILE A 157 20.32 -9.80 5.07
N VAL A 158 19.62 -8.81 5.63
CA VAL A 158 19.42 -7.50 5.00
C VAL A 158 20.75 -6.78 4.79
N MET A 159 21.59 -6.73 5.82
CA MET A 159 22.86 -6.02 5.73
C MET A 159 23.83 -6.68 4.75
N HIS A 160 23.89 -8.01 4.74
CA HIS A 160 24.80 -8.75 3.85
C HIS A 160 24.30 -8.84 2.40
N THR A 161 22.99 -8.91 2.18
CA THR A 161 22.45 -9.24 0.85
C THR A 161 21.74 -8.08 0.16
N ARG A 162 21.24 -7.08 0.91
CA ARG A 162 20.39 -6.00 0.37
C ARG A 162 21.05 -4.62 0.40
N LEU A 163 21.58 -4.20 1.55
CA LEU A 163 22.01 -2.80 1.76
C LEU A 163 23.53 -2.59 1.73
N GLY A 164 24.34 -3.61 2.06
CA GLY A 164 25.80 -3.52 2.06
C GLY A 164 26.41 -2.75 3.25
N GLU A 165 27.48 -3.32 3.80
CA GLU A 165 28.39 -2.94 4.93
C GLU A 165 27.87 -2.17 6.18
N ASP A 166 28.31 -2.70 7.32
CA ASP A 166 28.15 -2.20 8.69
C ASP A 166 28.79 -0.83 8.89
N CYS A 167 27.97 0.17 9.22
CA CYS A 167 28.44 1.33 9.95
C CYS A 167 28.65 0.96 11.44
N GLU A 168 29.45 1.73 12.18
CA GLU A 168 29.57 1.57 13.64
C GLU A 168 28.18 1.61 14.28
N GLN A 169 27.71 0.46 14.74
CA GLN A 169 26.39 0.29 15.34
C GLN A 169 26.44 0.55 16.84
N LYS A 170 25.53 1.39 17.33
CA LYS A 170 25.31 1.61 18.76
C LYS A 170 24.30 0.65 19.36
N GLU A 171 23.49 0.01 18.51
CA GLU A 171 22.36 -0.86 18.88
C GLU A 171 22.63 -2.30 18.44
N SER A 172 21.93 -3.26 19.03
CA SER A 172 22.09 -4.68 18.70
C SER A 172 21.38 -5.06 17.39
N ASP A 173 21.88 -6.11 16.73
CA ASP A 173 21.24 -6.76 15.58
C ASP A 173 19.77 -7.08 15.82
N GLU A 174 19.40 -7.46 17.06
CA GLU A 174 18.02 -7.76 17.44
C GLU A 174 17.11 -6.53 17.31
N ILE A 175 17.52 -5.38 17.87
CA ILE A 175 16.73 -4.14 17.84
C ILE A 175 16.59 -3.65 16.40
N LEU A 176 17.70 -3.63 15.65
CA LEU A 176 17.71 -3.19 14.26
C LEU A 176 16.90 -4.16 13.37
N GLY A 177 17.05 -5.46 13.60
CA GLY A 177 16.31 -6.51 12.89
C GLY A 177 14.80 -6.44 13.10
N SER A 178 14.34 -6.16 14.32
CA SER A 178 12.92 -5.93 14.61
C SER A 178 12.38 -4.74 13.81
N ASN A 179 13.11 -3.63 13.80
CA ASN A 179 12.71 -2.46 13.02
C ASN A 179 12.69 -2.73 11.51
N LEU A 180 13.65 -3.48 10.97
CA LEU A 180 13.64 -3.88 9.56
C LEU A 180 12.42 -4.77 9.23
N LEU A 181 12.06 -5.72 10.10
CA LEU A 181 10.83 -6.52 9.91
C LEU A 181 9.58 -5.65 9.95
N SER A 182 9.51 -4.72 10.89
CA SER A 182 8.41 -3.76 11.02
C SER A 182 8.34 -2.82 9.81
N GLU A 183 9.48 -2.48 9.19
CA GLU A 183 9.53 -1.70 7.95
C GLU A 183 9.01 -2.52 6.76
N ALA A 184 9.28 -3.82 6.71
CA ALA A 184 8.66 -4.71 5.74
C ALA A 184 7.13 -4.86 5.93
N GLU A 185 6.60 -4.73 7.15
CA GLU A 185 5.13 -4.65 7.37
C GLU A 185 4.54 -3.35 6.77
N SER A 186 5.32 -2.26 6.72
CA SER A 186 4.89 -1.01 6.10
C SER A 186 4.79 -1.09 4.57
N GLY A 187 5.40 -2.11 3.96
CA GLY A 187 5.59 -2.22 2.52
C GLY A 187 6.72 -1.37 1.96
N TRP A 188 7.42 -0.58 2.78
CA TRP A 188 8.51 0.31 2.36
C TRP A 188 9.90 -0.23 2.75
N ASP A 189 10.17 -1.53 2.56
CA ASP A 189 11.47 -2.14 2.88
C ASP A 189 12.51 -1.97 1.74
N PHE A 190 13.55 -1.13 1.85
CA PHE A 190 13.78 -0.16 2.92
C PHE A 190 13.73 1.29 2.44
N THR A 191 13.59 2.22 3.39
CA THR A 191 13.38 3.65 3.22
C THR A 191 14.08 4.47 4.30
N PRO A 192 14.61 5.66 4.00
CA PRO A 192 15.17 6.54 5.02
C PRO A 192 14.09 7.25 5.87
N ARG A 193 12.80 7.11 5.53
CA ARG A 193 11.65 7.78 6.17
C ARG A 193 11.62 7.67 7.70
N PHE A 194 12.07 6.55 8.24
CA PHE A 194 12.01 6.26 9.68
C PHE A 194 13.37 6.30 10.38
N GLY A 195 14.46 6.59 9.65
CA GLY A 195 15.81 6.56 10.20
C GLY A 195 16.14 5.25 10.92
N SER A 196 15.70 4.11 10.38
CA SER A 196 15.85 2.76 10.95
C SER A 196 15.07 2.45 12.23
N HIS A 197 14.16 3.34 12.67
CA HIS A 197 13.43 3.21 13.94
C HIS A 197 11.91 3.25 13.77
N ILE A 198 11.37 2.57 12.76
CA ILE A 198 9.94 2.62 12.43
C ILE A 198 9.02 2.31 13.61
N GLU A 199 9.45 1.46 14.55
CA GLU A 199 8.65 1.10 15.72
C GLU A 199 8.45 2.24 16.72
N HIS A 200 9.19 3.35 16.58
CA HIS A 200 9.04 4.58 17.37
C HIS A 200 8.02 5.54 16.78
N TYR A 201 7.51 5.26 15.57
CA TYR A 201 6.60 6.14 14.87
C TYR A 201 5.16 5.66 14.95
N ALA A 202 4.24 6.61 14.99
CA ALA A 202 2.86 6.45 14.53
C ALA A 202 2.82 6.98 13.09
N PRO A 203 2.91 6.10 12.07
CA PRO A 203 3.01 6.54 10.68
C PRO A 203 1.71 7.17 10.18
N VAL A 204 1.83 8.25 9.42
CA VAL A 204 0.69 9.03 8.94
C VAL A 204 -0.16 8.25 7.94
N ASP A 205 0.45 7.41 7.12
CA ASP A 205 -0.21 6.53 6.16
C ASP A 205 -1.03 5.44 6.85
N LEU A 206 -0.45 4.70 7.80
CA LEU A 206 -1.16 3.67 8.55
C LEU A 206 -2.37 4.23 9.28
N ASN A 207 -2.20 5.35 9.98
CA ASN A 207 -3.30 5.94 10.75
C ASN A 207 -4.36 6.58 9.84
N SER A 208 -3.98 7.09 8.67
CA SER A 208 -4.96 7.51 7.66
C SER A 208 -5.77 6.32 7.14
N LEU A 209 -5.11 5.19 6.85
CA LEU A 209 -5.78 3.97 6.37
C LEU A 209 -6.73 3.40 7.42
N LEU A 210 -6.31 3.33 8.68
CA LEU A 210 -7.17 2.85 9.76
C LEU A 210 -8.37 3.78 9.98
N TYR A 211 -8.22 5.10 9.82
CA TYR A 211 -9.36 6.03 9.79
C TYR A 211 -10.32 5.68 8.65
N ALA A 212 -9.82 5.47 7.43
CA ALA A 212 -10.67 5.06 6.31
C ALA A 212 -11.37 3.71 6.58
N ASN A 213 -10.66 2.74 7.14
CA ASN A 213 -11.20 1.42 7.48
C ASN A 213 -12.31 1.52 8.53
N GLU A 214 -12.14 2.35 9.56
CA GLU A 214 -13.18 2.64 10.56
C GLU A 214 -14.42 3.28 9.90
N ARG A 215 -14.23 4.20 8.94
CA ARG A 215 -15.34 4.81 8.20
C ARG A 215 -16.07 3.81 7.28
N ILE A 216 -15.35 2.88 6.64
CA ILE A 216 -15.94 1.82 5.82
C ILE A 216 -16.68 0.79 6.69
N LEU A 217 -16.07 0.38 7.80
CA LEU A 217 -16.70 -0.51 8.79
C LEU A 217 -17.98 0.11 9.36
N ALA A 218 -17.96 1.40 9.72
CA ALA A 218 -19.15 2.11 10.18
C ALA A 218 -20.27 2.10 9.14
N PHE A 219 -19.93 2.28 7.87
CA PHE A 219 -20.88 2.23 6.78
C PHE A 219 -21.50 0.84 6.60
N PHE A 220 -20.68 -0.21 6.52
CA PHE A 220 -21.18 -1.57 6.39
C PHE A 220 -21.93 -2.06 7.64
N ALA A 221 -21.50 -1.70 8.84
CA ALA A 221 -22.23 -1.98 10.07
C ALA A 221 -23.65 -1.41 10.02
N SER A 222 -23.80 -0.18 9.51
CA SER A 222 -25.11 0.46 9.34
C SER A 222 -25.96 -0.25 8.28
N LEU A 223 -25.38 -0.63 7.14
CA LEU A 223 -26.09 -1.37 6.08
C LEU A 223 -26.53 -2.78 6.52
N LEU A 224 -25.79 -3.39 7.43
CA LEU A 224 -26.06 -4.74 7.94
C LEU A 224 -26.87 -4.76 9.24
N ASP A 225 -27.33 -3.60 9.74
CA ASP A 225 -28.01 -3.44 11.04
C ASP A 225 -27.21 -4.06 12.22
N ARG A 226 -25.90 -3.76 12.25
CA ARG A 226 -24.96 -4.19 13.29
C ARG A 226 -24.64 -3.03 14.22
N LYS A 227 -24.16 -3.35 15.44
CA LYS A 227 -23.64 -2.35 16.37
C LYS A 227 -22.51 -1.55 15.71
N ASN A 228 -22.62 -0.24 15.71
CA ASN A 228 -21.69 0.65 15.01
C ASN A 228 -20.92 1.54 16.00
N THR A 229 -19.76 1.07 16.45
CA THR A 229 -18.81 1.84 17.27
C THR A 229 -17.68 2.45 16.45
N TYR A 230 -17.59 2.12 15.16
CA TYR A 230 -16.46 2.51 14.31
C TYR A 230 -16.46 4.00 13.95
N ARG A 231 -17.63 4.65 13.96
CA ARG A 231 -17.71 6.10 13.76
C ARG A 231 -17.01 6.87 14.88
N GLU A 232 -17.26 6.48 16.12
CA GLU A 232 -16.63 7.07 17.31
C GLU A 232 -15.11 6.78 17.33
N ALA A 233 -14.71 5.58 16.90
CA ALA A 233 -13.29 5.23 16.73
C ALA A 233 -12.60 6.13 15.68
N ALA A 234 -13.23 6.33 14.52
CA ALA A 234 -12.72 7.22 13.47
C ALA A 234 -12.58 8.67 13.96
N ASP A 235 -13.59 9.19 14.66
CA ASP A 235 -13.58 10.56 15.20
C ASP A 235 -12.44 10.73 16.22
N LYS A 236 -12.25 9.75 17.12
CA LYS A 236 -11.13 9.74 18.07
C LYS A 236 -9.78 9.68 17.38
N ARG A 237 -9.62 8.84 16.36
CA ARG A 237 -8.36 8.75 15.59
C ARG A 237 -8.03 10.07 14.91
N LEU A 238 -9.02 10.70 14.29
CA LEU A 238 -8.85 12.01 13.65
C LEU A 238 -8.40 13.08 14.64
N GLU A 239 -8.98 13.10 15.85
CA GLU A 239 -8.55 14.01 16.92
C GLU A 239 -7.08 13.78 17.29
N LEU A 240 -6.67 12.52 17.49
CA LEU A 240 -5.31 12.16 17.85
C LEU A 240 -4.31 12.48 16.73
N MET A 241 -4.66 12.22 15.46
CA MET A 241 -3.82 12.61 14.31
C MET A 241 -3.67 14.12 14.20
N ARG A 242 -4.73 14.90 14.45
CA ARG A 242 -4.65 16.37 14.49
C ARG A 242 -3.77 16.86 15.63
N LYS A 243 -3.80 16.18 16.77
CA LYS A 243 -3.00 16.53 17.94
C LYS A 243 -1.51 16.22 17.77
N TYR A 244 -1.18 15.01 17.31
CA TYR A 244 0.20 14.52 17.33
C TYR A 244 0.89 14.59 15.98
N CYS A 245 0.18 14.32 14.90
CA CYS A 245 0.77 14.18 13.57
C CYS A 245 0.77 15.49 12.78
N THR A 246 0.31 16.64 13.32
CA THR A 246 0.10 17.85 12.51
C THR A 246 1.08 18.98 12.83
N VAL A 247 1.78 19.48 11.81
CA VAL A 247 2.64 20.67 11.90
C VAL A 247 2.22 21.65 10.81
N ASN A 248 1.83 22.87 11.20
CA ASN A 248 1.40 23.93 10.28
C ASN A 248 0.30 23.50 9.28
N GLY A 249 -0.60 22.62 9.73
CA GLY A 249 -1.72 22.08 8.93
C GLY A 249 -1.34 20.95 7.96
N VAL A 250 -0.10 20.46 7.98
CA VAL A 250 0.34 19.27 7.24
C VAL A 250 0.52 18.12 8.22
N PHE A 251 0.08 16.92 7.83
CA PHE A 251 0.23 15.73 8.65
C PHE A 251 1.53 15.00 8.30
N TYR A 252 2.26 14.54 9.31
CA TYR A 252 3.55 13.87 9.25
C TYR A 252 3.56 12.60 10.12
N ASP A 253 4.56 11.75 9.92
CA ASP A 253 4.84 10.67 10.87
C ASP A 253 5.20 11.25 12.23
N TYR A 254 4.60 10.72 13.30
CA TYR A 254 4.86 11.19 14.66
C TYR A 254 5.74 10.21 15.41
N ASN A 255 6.94 10.65 15.82
CA ASN A 255 7.78 9.88 16.71
C ASN A 255 7.27 10.03 18.14
N PHE A 256 6.60 9.01 18.67
CA PHE A 256 5.99 9.08 20.00
C PHE A 256 7.00 8.83 21.14
N VAL A 257 8.23 8.41 20.83
CA VAL A 257 9.32 8.28 21.82
C VAL A 257 9.95 9.64 22.09
N TYR A 258 10.21 10.43 21.04
CA TYR A 258 10.79 11.77 21.16
C TYR A 258 9.75 12.90 21.24
N GLY A 259 8.49 12.61 20.93
CA GLY A 259 7.39 13.56 21.04
C GLY A 259 7.36 14.60 19.92
N GLU A 260 7.85 14.25 18.72
CA GLU A 260 7.98 15.18 17.60
C GLU A 260 7.57 14.56 16.25
N CYS A 261 7.14 15.41 15.32
CA CYS A 261 6.86 15.01 13.94
C CYS A 261 8.15 14.91 13.12
N SER A 262 8.28 13.87 12.31
CA SER A 262 9.35 13.75 11.32
C SER A 262 9.24 14.86 10.27
N PRO A 263 10.33 15.57 9.93
CA PRO A 263 10.33 16.53 8.83
C PRO A 263 10.38 15.87 7.44
N PHE A 264 10.44 14.53 7.38
CA PHE A 264 10.67 13.79 6.16
C PHE A 264 9.50 13.92 5.16
N VAL A 265 9.82 14.25 3.90
CA VAL A 265 8.82 14.47 2.85
C VAL A 265 8.73 13.24 1.94
N SER A 266 7.59 12.55 1.98
CA SER A 266 7.28 11.38 1.17
C SER A 266 5.83 11.40 0.66
N THR A 267 5.49 10.48 -0.24
CA THR A 267 4.11 10.29 -0.71
C THR A 267 3.15 9.90 0.41
N ALA A 268 3.64 9.40 1.55
CA ALA A 268 2.81 9.11 2.72
C ALA A 268 2.06 10.35 3.22
N LEU A 269 2.61 11.55 3.03
CA LEU A 269 1.94 12.81 3.40
C LEU A 269 0.67 13.09 2.56
N LEU A 270 0.46 12.36 1.46
CA LEU A 270 -0.77 12.44 0.66
C LEU A 270 -1.89 11.50 1.16
N MET A 271 -1.58 10.52 2.01
CA MET A 271 -2.55 9.57 2.55
C MET A 271 -3.67 10.20 3.39
N PRO A 272 -3.45 11.24 4.21
CA PRO A 272 -4.51 11.96 4.90
C PRO A 272 -5.61 12.49 3.95
N PHE A 273 -5.22 12.91 2.75
CA PHE A 273 -6.17 13.42 1.76
C PHE A 273 -6.93 12.26 1.12
N LEU A 274 -6.23 11.19 0.71
CA LEU A 274 -6.82 9.96 0.19
C LEU A 274 -7.88 9.37 1.12
N CYS A 275 -7.56 9.26 2.41
CA CYS A 275 -8.39 8.65 3.42
C CYS A 275 -9.45 9.60 4.01
N GLY A 276 -9.47 10.88 3.60
CA GLY A 276 -10.45 11.86 4.06
C GLY A 276 -10.22 12.39 5.48
N VAL A 277 -9.00 12.27 6.00
CA VAL A 277 -8.53 12.93 7.22
C VAL A 277 -8.40 14.45 6.99
N SER A 278 -7.96 14.84 5.79
CA SER A 278 -7.85 16.24 5.36
C SER A 278 -8.53 16.47 4.00
N GLN A 279 -9.07 17.68 3.83
CA GLN A 279 -9.66 18.16 2.56
C GLN A 279 -8.94 19.42 2.05
N ASP A 280 -7.80 19.78 2.66
CA ASP A 280 -7.06 20.99 2.32
C ASP A 280 -6.27 20.79 1.03
N SER A 281 -6.89 21.12 -0.11
CA SER A 281 -6.28 21.01 -1.42
C SER A 281 -5.03 21.88 -1.58
N ALA A 282 -4.91 23.00 -0.87
CA ALA A 282 -3.71 23.83 -0.93
C ALA A 282 -2.50 23.11 -0.31
N LYS A 283 -2.71 22.38 0.80
CA LYS A 283 -1.65 21.56 1.41
C LYS A 283 -1.28 20.34 0.56
N ALA A 284 -2.27 19.66 -0.04
CA ALA A 284 -2.00 18.58 -0.99
C ALA A 284 -1.17 19.07 -2.19
N ALA A 285 -1.51 20.23 -2.76
CA ALA A 285 -0.76 20.84 -3.86
C ALA A 285 0.66 21.26 -3.43
N GLN A 286 0.84 21.75 -2.20
CA GLN A 286 2.16 22.07 -1.64
C GLN A 286 3.03 20.82 -1.54
N ILE A 287 2.50 19.70 -1.03
CA ILE A 287 3.22 18.43 -0.94
C ILE A 287 3.59 17.93 -2.34
N LEU A 288 2.63 17.94 -3.28
CA LEU A 288 2.88 17.54 -4.66
C LEU A 288 4.03 18.36 -5.28
N LYS A 289 4.11 19.66 -5.03
CA LYS A 289 5.19 20.51 -5.56
C LYS A 289 6.59 20.00 -5.17
N SER A 290 6.72 19.40 -3.99
CA SER A 290 8.00 18.84 -3.51
C SER A 290 8.31 17.45 -4.07
N LEU A 291 7.31 16.76 -4.62
CA LEU A 291 7.41 15.39 -5.14
C LEU A 291 7.21 15.32 -6.67
N ASP A 292 6.82 16.40 -7.33
CA ASP A 292 6.53 16.39 -8.76
C ASP A 292 7.82 16.34 -9.60
N SER A 293 8.14 15.16 -10.14
CA SER A 293 9.28 14.96 -11.03
C SER A 293 8.87 15.01 -12.51
N ARG A 294 9.82 14.84 -13.42
CA ARG A 294 9.54 14.80 -14.87
C ARG A 294 8.61 13.65 -15.26
N TYR A 295 8.80 12.48 -14.66
CA TYR A 295 8.16 11.21 -15.10
C TYR A 295 7.09 10.69 -14.13
N GLY A 296 6.88 11.34 -12.98
CA GLY A 296 5.86 10.95 -12.00
C GLY A 296 6.22 11.45 -10.60
N ILE A 297 5.77 10.74 -9.58
CA ILE A 297 5.96 11.04 -8.17
C ILE A 297 6.89 9.98 -7.56
N PRO A 298 8.15 10.31 -7.25
CA PRO A 298 9.04 9.38 -6.55
C PRO A 298 8.55 9.17 -5.12
N ALA A 299 8.98 8.05 -4.49
CA ALA A 299 8.56 7.68 -3.14
C ALA A 299 8.79 8.81 -2.11
N THR A 300 9.90 9.53 -2.26
CA THR A 300 10.33 10.60 -1.36
C THR A 300 10.78 11.83 -2.14
N ALA A 301 10.82 12.99 -1.48
CA ALA A 301 11.58 14.11 -2.01
C ALA A 301 13.07 13.74 -2.11
N LYS A 302 13.84 14.48 -2.89
CA LYS A 302 15.29 14.22 -3.03
C LYS A 302 15.96 14.19 -1.65
N THR A 303 16.69 13.12 -1.36
CA THR A 303 17.43 12.91 -0.10
C THR A 303 18.92 12.75 -0.39
N ASP A 304 19.73 12.88 0.66
CA ASP A 304 21.17 12.57 0.61
C ASP A 304 21.44 11.05 0.63
N GLU A 305 20.41 10.23 0.92
CA GLU A 305 20.47 8.75 0.91
C GLU A 305 20.08 8.14 -0.44
N PHE A 306 20.20 8.95 -1.50
CA PHE A 306 19.98 8.53 -2.88
C PHE A 306 20.84 7.31 -3.24
N GLY A 307 20.21 6.29 -3.80
CA GLY A 307 20.90 5.07 -4.26
C GLY A 307 21.11 4.00 -3.20
N LYS A 308 20.79 4.27 -1.93
CA LYS A 308 20.90 3.28 -0.84
C LYS A 308 19.64 2.44 -0.66
N TYR A 309 18.48 3.08 -0.77
CA TYR A 309 17.17 2.50 -0.44
C TYR A 309 16.27 2.46 -1.65
N GLN A 310 15.55 1.36 -1.85
CA GLN A 310 14.66 1.25 -3.00
C GLN A 310 13.35 2.07 -2.83
N TRP A 311 12.86 2.27 -1.60
CA TRP A 311 11.69 3.11 -1.29
C TRP A 311 12.11 4.55 -0.98
N CYS A 312 12.88 5.13 -1.90
CA CYS A 312 13.45 6.46 -1.83
C CYS A 312 13.54 7.08 -3.22
N TYR A 313 13.67 8.41 -3.29
CA TYR A 313 14.12 9.08 -4.50
C TYR A 313 15.38 8.39 -5.07
N PRO A 314 15.41 8.04 -6.36
CA PRO A 314 14.55 8.53 -7.45
C PRO A 314 13.42 7.57 -7.86
N ASN A 315 13.18 6.50 -7.12
CA ASN A 315 12.27 5.45 -7.54
C ASN A 315 10.80 5.89 -7.44
N ILE A 316 10.07 5.70 -8.54
CA ILE A 316 8.61 5.78 -8.64
C ILE A 316 8.08 4.36 -8.46
N TRP A 317 7.20 4.21 -7.47
CA TRP A 317 6.50 2.95 -7.20
C TRP A 317 5.04 3.09 -7.63
N PRO A 318 4.53 2.22 -8.52
CA PRO A 318 3.14 2.27 -8.96
C PRO A 318 2.11 2.38 -7.83
N PRO A 319 2.22 1.62 -6.71
CA PRO A 319 1.35 1.78 -5.55
C PRO A 319 1.25 3.23 -5.03
N LEU A 320 2.41 3.89 -4.87
CA LEU A 320 2.50 5.22 -4.29
C LEU A 320 2.02 6.30 -5.25
N GLU A 321 2.29 6.13 -6.55
CA GLU A 321 1.73 6.97 -7.60
C GLU A 321 0.20 6.87 -7.60
N CYS A 322 -0.32 5.64 -7.56
CA CYS A 322 -1.76 5.36 -7.54
C CYS A 322 -2.46 6.06 -6.38
N PHE A 323 -1.97 5.88 -5.15
CA PHE A 323 -2.49 6.56 -3.98
C PHE A 323 -2.38 8.09 -4.07
N SER A 324 -1.26 8.60 -4.57
CA SER A 324 -1.04 10.04 -4.73
C SER A 324 -2.04 10.66 -5.70
N VAL A 325 -2.26 10.05 -6.86
CA VAL A 325 -3.24 10.53 -7.85
C VAL A 325 -4.67 10.46 -7.31
N MET A 326 -5.03 9.36 -6.63
CA MET A 326 -6.34 9.24 -5.98
C MET A 326 -6.54 10.32 -4.90
N ALA A 327 -5.50 10.62 -4.12
CA ALA A 327 -5.52 11.66 -3.09
C ALA A 327 -5.77 13.05 -3.69
N LEU A 328 -5.05 13.38 -4.78
CA LEU A 328 -5.17 14.66 -5.48
C LEU A 328 -6.56 14.84 -6.08
N ASP A 329 -7.08 13.85 -6.82
CA ASP A 329 -8.40 13.94 -7.45
C ASP A 329 -9.50 14.12 -6.39
N ARG A 330 -9.38 13.37 -5.28
CA ARG A 330 -10.33 13.40 -4.17
C ARG A 330 -10.52 14.79 -3.57
N VAL A 331 -9.46 15.56 -3.42
CA VAL A 331 -9.53 16.93 -2.88
C VAL A 331 -9.75 18.00 -3.95
N GLY A 332 -10.15 17.59 -5.15
CA GLY A 332 -10.51 18.49 -6.25
C GLY A 332 -9.34 18.97 -7.11
N LEU A 333 -8.11 18.49 -6.87
CA LEU A 333 -6.93 18.78 -7.71
C LEU A 333 -6.92 17.88 -8.96
N LYS A 334 -8.05 17.86 -9.68
CA LYS A 334 -8.28 16.95 -10.80
C LYS A 334 -7.29 17.14 -11.93
N LYS A 335 -6.89 18.39 -12.19
CA LYS A 335 -5.93 18.73 -13.25
C LYS A 335 -4.56 18.15 -12.92
N GLU A 336 -4.10 18.33 -11.69
CA GLU A 336 -2.85 17.80 -11.18
C GLU A 336 -2.87 16.26 -11.19
N ALA A 337 -3.96 15.66 -10.71
CA ALA A 337 -4.16 14.21 -10.73
C ALA A 337 -4.07 13.63 -12.15
N LYS A 338 -4.81 14.20 -13.13
CA LYS A 338 -4.75 13.74 -14.52
C LYS A 338 -3.36 13.86 -15.12
N ARG A 339 -2.67 14.99 -14.85
CA ARG A 339 -1.31 15.19 -15.33
C ARG A 339 -0.34 14.13 -14.79
N GLN A 340 -0.46 13.74 -13.52
CA GLN A 340 0.38 12.69 -12.94
C GLN A 340 0.03 11.31 -13.50
N ALA A 341 -1.27 11.00 -13.67
CA ALA A 341 -1.71 9.79 -14.35
C ALA A 341 -1.17 9.70 -15.79
N GLU A 342 -1.20 10.79 -16.56
CA GLU A 342 -0.64 10.87 -17.92
C GLU A 342 0.87 10.64 -17.94
N LYS A 343 1.61 11.21 -16.98
CA LYS A 343 3.06 10.97 -16.83
C LYS A 343 3.36 9.49 -16.58
N TYR A 344 2.63 8.86 -15.65
CA TYR A 344 2.80 7.45 -15.35
C TYR A 344 2.49 6.55 -16.57
N ILE A 345 1.38 6.80 -17.27
CA ILE A 345 1.04 6.06 -18.50
C ILE A 345 2.16 6.19 -19.54
N ALA A 346 2.64 7.42 -19.80
CA ALA A 346 3.71 7.66 -20.76
C ALA A 346 5.04 7.00 -20.35
N LEU A 347 5.36 6.99 -19.06
CA LEU A 347 6.53 6.32 -18.50
C LEU A 347 6.48 4.81 -18.76
N VAL A 348 5.36 4.17 -18.41
CA VAL A 348 5.16 2.73 -18.60
C VAL A 348 5.15 2.37 -20.08
N ASP A 349 4.47 3.14 -20.92
CA ASP A 349 4.43 2.93 -22.38
C ASP A 349 5.82 3.00 -23.02
N SER A 350 6.62 4.01 -22.64
CA SER A 350 7.98 4.17 -23.14
C SER A 350 8.86 2.98 -22.76
N CYS A 351 8.85 2.61 -21.47
CA CYS A 351 9.66 1.51 -20.98
C CYS A 351 9.22 0.16 -21.58
N TRP A 352 7.91 -0.06 -21.74
CA TRP A 352 7.39 -1.27 -22.37
C TRP A 352 7.77 -1.35 -23.86
N LYS A 353 7.75 -0.22 -24.59
CA LYS A 353 8.18 -0.18 -25.99
C LYS A 353 9.65 -0.59 -26.17
N GLU A 354 10.50 -0.29 -25.18
CA GLU A 354 11.92 -0.63 -25.21
C GLU A 354 12.20 -2.07 -24.73
N THR A 355 11.46 -2.55 -23.72
CA THR A 355 11.80 -3.79 -23.01
C THR A 355 10.83 -4.94 -23.27
N GLY A 356 9.64 -4.67 -23.79
CA GLY A 356 8.54 -5.63 -23.95
C GLY A 356 7.92 -6.11 -22.64
N CYS A 357 8.31 -5.54 -21.49
CA CYS A 357 7.92 -5.97 -20.15
C CYS A 357 7.43 -4.79 -19.30
N LEU A 358 6.73 -5.12 -18.22
CA LEU A 358 6.40 -4.21 -17.13
C LEU A 358 7.33 -4.49 -15.95
N TRP A 359 7.62 -3.46 -15.16
CA TRP A 359 8.64 -3.50 -14.12
C TRP A 359 8.07 -3.13 -12.76
N GLU A 360 8.72 -3.64 -11.71
CA GLU A 360 8.33 -3.41 -10.32
C GLU A 360 8.26 -1.91 -9.97
N LYS A 361 9.26 -1.15 -10.44
CA LYS A 361 9.47 0.26 -10.15
C LYS A 361 10.20 0.94 -11.30
N TYR A 362 10.09 2.27 -11.35
CA TYR A 362 10.63 3.09 -12.43
C TYR A 362 11.47 4.23 -11.87
N ASP A 363 12.30 4.86 -12.71
CA ASP A 363 13.19 5.94 -12.31
C ASP A 363 12.68 7.32 -12.74
N CYS A 364 12.54 8.23 -11.79
CA CYS A 364 12.00 9.57 -12.03
C CYS A 364 12.97 10.52 -12.75
N ILE A 365 14.21 10.12 -12.99
CA ILE A 365 15.26 10.94 -13.63
C ILE A 365 15.41 10.57 -15.12
N SER A 366 15.52 9.29 -15.43
CA SER A 366 15.76 8.73 -16.76
C SER A 366 14.48 8.39 -17.51
N GLY A 367 13.37 8.14 -16.79
CA GLY A 367 12.12 7.71 -17.40
C GLY A 367 12.17 6.27 -17.91
N GLN A 368 12.97 5.42 -17.26
CA GLN A 368 13.13 4.01 -17.57
C GLN A 368 12.84 3.14 -16.35
N LYS A 369 13.05 1.83 -16.47
CA LYS A 369 13.09 0.93 -15.32
C LYS A 369 14.10 1.43 -14.27
N ALA A 370 13.83 1.19 -13.00
CA ALA A 370 14.69 1.69 -11.93
C ALA A 370 16.12 1.16 -12.07
N PHE A 371 17.09 1.86 -11.47
CA PHE A 371 18.47 1.37 -11.35
C PHE A 371 18.91 1.20 -9.89
N VAL A 372 18.14 1.72 -8.94
CA VAL A 372 18.37 1.55 -7.50
C VAL A 372 17.55 0.35 -7.03
N HIS A 373 18.25 -0.71 -6.63
CA HIS A 373 17.64 -1.95 -6.17
C HIS A 373 18.42 -2.54 -5.00
N GLU A 374 17.70 -3.26 -4.14
CA GLU A 374 18.25 -4.05 -3.03
C GLU A 374 18.31 -5.56 -3.38
N TYR A 375 17.74 -5.94 -4.52
CA TYR A 375 17.76 -7.29 -5.08
C TYR A 375 17.62 -7.21 -6.61
N ASN A 376 17.82 -8.33 -7.30
CA ASN A 376 17.68 -8.41 -8.76
C ASN A 376 16.31 -7.89 -9.23
N GLU A 377 16.33 -6.95 -10.17
CA GLU A 377 15.12 -6.32 -10.67
C GLU A 377 14.13 -7.35 -11.24
N SER A 378 12.85 -7.18 -10.88
CA SER A 378 11.80 -8.12 -11.24
C SER A 378 10.91 -7.58 -12.35
N LYS A 379 10.61 -8.42 -13.34
CA LYS A 379 9.41 -8.21 -14.15
C LYS A 379 8.20 -8.22 -13.22
N MET A 380 7.25 -7.34 -13.48
CA MET A 380 6.07 -7.17 -12.64
C MET A 380 4.84 -7.08 -13.53
N LEU A 381 3.79 -7.85 -13.24
CA LEU A 381 2.46 -7.55 -13.77
C LEU A 381 1.69 -6.80 -12.67
N GLY A 382 1.31 -7.52 -11.62
CA GLY A 382 1.05 -7.00 -10.27
C GLY A 382 0.44 -5.62 -10.15
N TRP A 383 1.02 -4.82 -9.25
CA TRP A 383 0.60 -3.44 -9.03
C TRP A 383 0.85 -2.51 -10.22
N THR A 384 1.77 -2.87 -11.13
CA THR A 384 2.19 -1.99 -12.24
C THR A 384 1.07 -1.94 -13.26
N ALA A 385 0.59 -3.11 -13.64
CA ALA A 385 -0.59 -3.31 -14.46
C ALA A 385 -1.84 -2.78 -13.75
N GLY A 386 -2.01 -3.08 -12.45
CA GLY A 386 -3.13 -2.59 -11.66
C GLY A 386 -3.28 -1.07 -11.71
N THR A 387 -2.20 -0.36 -11.41
CA THR A 387 -2.14 1.11 -11.46
C THR A 387 -2.36 1.64 -12.87
N TYR A 388 -1.74 1.01 -13.88
CA TYR A 388 -1.92 1.39 -15.28
C TYR A 388 -3.41 1.31 -15.70
N ARG A 389 -4.11 0.22 -15.34
CA ARG A 389 -5.53 0.04 -15.68
C ARG A 389 -6.42 1.06 -14.95
N VAL A 390 -6.13 1.39 -13.69
CA VAL A 390 -6.83 2.44 -12.94
C VAL A 390 -6.69 3.79 -13.64
N PHE A 391 -5.47 4.16 -14.03
CA PHE A 391 -5.23 5.44 -14.70
C PHE A 391 -5.81 5.50 -16.11
N GLU A 392 -5.77 4.40 -16.88
CA GLU A 392 -6.44 4.34 -18.18
C GLU A 392 -7.95 4.54 -18.05
N ARG A 393 -8.60 3.88 -17.09
CA ARG A 393 -10.02 4.09 -16.79
C ARG A 393 -10.30 5.52 -16.33
N TYR A 394 -9.43 6.08 -15.50
CA TYR A 394 -9.57 7.46 -15.01
C TYR A 394 -9.47 8.48 -16.14
N LEU A 395 -8.47 8.37 -17.01
CA LEU A 395 -8.24 9.30 -18.11
C LEU A 395 -9.33 9.19 -19.19
N SER A 396 -9.83 7.99 -19.47
CA SER A 396 -10.91 7.77 -20.46
C SER A 396 -12.29 8.21 -19.95
N SER A 397 -12.64 7.89 -18.71
CA SER A 397 -13.96 8.21 -18.14
C SER A 397 -14.05 9.58 -17.48
N GLY A 398 -12.90 10.15 -17.09
CA GLY A 398 -12.81 11.36 -16.28
C GLY A 398 -13.14 11.18 -14.79
N ASN A 399 -13.44 9.95 -14.34
CA ASN A 399 -13.85 9.65 -12.97
C ASN A 399 -12.84 8.71 -12.30
N MET A 400 -12.29 9.13 -11.16
CA MET A 400 -11.37 8.30 -10.38
C MET A 400 -12.16 7.30 -9.51
N ILE A 401 -11.58 6.14 -9.27
CA ILE A 401 -12.13 5.17 -8.32
C ILE A 401 -11.81 5.66 -6.90
N HIS A 402 -12.84 5.93 -6.10
CA HIS A 402 -12.69 6.37 -4.71
C HIS A 402 -13.10 5.26 -3.74
N VAL A 403 -12.11 4.45 -3.35
CA VAL A 403 -12.31 3.28 -2.49
C VAL A 403 -12.27 3.63 -1.00
N PHE A 404 -11.56 4.69 -0.61
CA PHE A 404 -11.31 4.97 0.81
C PHE A 404 -12.42 5.75 1.51
N THR A 405 -13.53 6.05 0.83
CA THR A 405 -14.66 6.76 1.45
C THR A 405 -16.03 6.35 0.98
N THR A 406 -16.99 6.58 1.86
CA THR A 406 -18.38 6.18 1.69
C THR A 406 -19.31 7.34 1.28
N GLU A 407 -18.81 8.57 1.28
CA GLU A 407 -19.59 9.79 1.00
C GLU A 407 -19.96 9.95 -0.49
N GLN A 408 -19.17 9.37 -1.39
CA GLN A 408 -19.46 9.33 -2.83
C GLN A 408 -20.14 8.04 -3.27
N THR A 409 -20.38 7.09 -2.36
CA THR A 409 -21.11 5.87 -2.64
C THR A 409 -22.61 6.14 -2.69
N ARG A 410 -23.02 7.08 -3.55
CA ARG A 410 -24.42 7.20 -3.95
C ARG A 410 -24.70 6.07 -4.92
N ILE A 411 -25.33 5.04 -4.35
CA ILE A 411 -26.29 4.14 -4.96
C ILE A 411 -26.82 4.74 -6.28
N ALA A 412 -26.28 4.28 -7.41
CA ALA A 412 -27.03 4.29 -8.66
C ALA A 412 -27.92 3.05 -8.59
N ILE A 413 -29.20 3.25 -8.23
CA ILE A 413 -30.28 2.31 -8.57
C ILE A 413 -30.63 2.55 -10.03
#